data_AF-A0A392VQM2-F1
#
_entry.id   AF-A0A392VQM2-F1
#
_cell.length_a   1.000
_cell.length_b   1.000
_cell.length_c   1.000
_cell.angle_alpha   90.00
_cell.angle_beta   90.00
_cell.angle_gamma   90.00
#
_symmetry.space_group_name_H-M   'P 1'
#
loop_
_entity.id
_entity.type
_entity.pdbx_description
1 polymer ?
#
loop_
_entity_poly.entity_id
_entity_poly.type
_entity_poly.pdbx_seq_one_letter_code
_entity_poly.pdbx_strand_id
1 'polypeptide(L)' 'TKEENMSSEELTDLEKLQANVTGYVPARCVNRAGDPVLDAKGNERVEKQLINTKELLG' A
#
# COMPACT_ATOMS: atom_id res chain seq x y z
N THR A 1 -21.72 11.88 -9.37
CA THR A 1 -20.62 10.90 -9.18
C THR A 1 -20.94 10.01 -7.99
N LYS A 2 -20.45 8.76 -7.91
CA LYS A 2 -20.79 7.81 -6.82
C LYS A 2 -20.45 8.35 -5.41
N GLU A 3 -19.51 9.29 -5.32
CA GLU A 3 -19.12 10.00 -4.10
C GLU A 3 -20.19 10.97 -3.57
N GLU A 4 -21.07 11.50 -4.42
CA GLU A 4 -22.11 12.46 -4.02
C GLU A 4 -23.20 11.84 -3.12
N ASN A 5 -23.23 10.51 -3.00
CA ASN A 5 -24.18 9.78 -2.14
C ASN A 5 -23.49 9.03 -0.98
N MET A 6 -22.21 9.29 -0.73
CA MET A 6 -21.52 8.76 0.44
C MET A 6 -21.79 9.61 1.66
N SER A 7 -21.89 8.97 2.82
CA SER A 7 -21.90 9.65 4.11
C SER A 7 -20.55 10.34 4.37
N SER A 8 -20.56 11.32 5.29
CA SER A 8 -19.32 12.00 5.69
C SER A 8 -18.27 11.04 6.28
N GLU A 9 -18.72 9.95 6.91
CA GLU A 9 -17.85 8.92 7.48
C GLU A 9 -17.18 8.10 6.38
N GLU A 10 -17.95 7.63 5.39
CA GLU A 10 -17.41 6.89 4.23
C GLU A 10 -16.43 7.73 3.41
N LEU A 11 -16.68 9.05 3.27
CA LEU A 11 -15.73 9.96 2.62
C LEU A 11 -14.42 10.06 3.41
N THR A 12 -14.49 10.16 4.74
CA THR A 12 -13.31 10.23 5.61
C THR A 12 -12.49 8.94 5.52
N ASP A 13 -13.15 7.79 5.50
CA ASP A 13 -12.46 6.49 5.38
C ASP A 13 -11.88 6.28 3.98
N LEU A 14 -12.54 6.77 2.93
CA LEU A 14 -11.99 6.76 1.59
C LEU A 14 -10.71 7.62 1.49
N GLU A 15 -10.70 8.81 2.08
CA GLU A 15 -9.52 9.68 2.12
C GLU A 15 -8.36 9.02 2.86
N LYS A 16 -8.61 8.39 4.02
CA LYS A 16 -7.60 7.60 4.76
C LYS A 16 -7.04 6.47 3.91
N LEU A 17 -7.90 5.74 3.20
CA LEU A 17 -7.47 4.64 2.33
C LEU A 17 -6.61 5.14 1.17
N GLN A 18 -7.02 6.24 0.52
CA GLN A 18 -6.26 6.86 -0.56
C GLN A 18 -4.88 7.33 -0.08
N ALA A 19 -4.81 8.03 1.06
CA ALA A 19 -3.55 8.49 1.64
C ALA A 19 -2.61 7.31 1.94
N ASN A 20 -3.14 6.19 2.45
CA ASN A 20 -2.34 5.00 2.71
C ASN A 20 -1.80 4.37 1.41
N VAL A 21 -2.65 4.20 0.39
CA VAL A 21 -2.24 3.62 -0.89
C VAL A 21 -1.19 4.49 -1.58
N THR A 22 -1.37 5.82 -1.56
CA THR A 22 -0.41 6.76 -2.16
C THR A 22 0.93 6.79 -1.41
N GLY A 23 0.91 6.64 -0.08
CA GLY A 23 2.11 6.58 0.75
C GLY A 23 2.77 5.20 0.86
N TYR A 24 2.17 4.17 0.27
CA TYR A 24 2.63 2.79 0.44
C TYR A 24 3.97 2.57 -0.26
N VAL A 25 5.01 2.25 0.52
CA VAL A 25 6.33 1.86 0.02
C VAL A 25 6.39 0.33 -0.01
N PRO A 26 6.53 -0.29 -1.19
CA PRO A 26 6.61 -1.73 -1.29
C PRO A 26 7.82 -2.30 -0.54
N ALA A 27 7.63 -3.48 0.09
CA ALA A 27 8.72 -4.18 0.75
C ALA A 27 9.73 -4.71 -0.28
N ARG A 28 10.95 -4.17 -0.23
CA ARG A 28 12.08 -4.62 -1.05
C ARG A 28 12.66 -5.90 -0.44
N CYS A 29 12.90 -6.91 -1.28
CA CYS A 29 13.65 -8.08 -0.86
C CYS A 29 15.13 -7.71 -0.77
N VAL A 30 15.73 -7.86 0.41
CA VAL A 30 17.17 -7.64 0.62
C VAL A 30 17.89 -8.94 0.97
N ASN A 31 19.14 -9.06 0.57
CA ASN A 31 19.99 -10.17 0.95
C ASN A 31 20.48 -10.01 2.40
N ARG A 32 21.30 -10.95 2.90
CA ARG A 32 21.86 -10.89 4.26
C ARG A 32 22.76 -9.67 4.53
N ALA A 33 23.38 -9.12 3.49
CA ALA A 33 24.20 -7.91 3.57
C ALA A 33 23.38 -6.61 3.48
N GLY A 34 22.07 -6.70 3.19
CA GLY A 34 21.17 -5.56 3.03
C GLY A 34 21.05 -5.06 1.59
N ASP A 35 21.69 -5.71 0.61
CA ASP A 35 21.58 -5.28 -0.80
C ASP A 35 20.25 -5.75 -1.41
N PRO A 36 19.67 -4.99 -2.36
CA PRO A 36 18.47 -5.41 -3.08
C PRO A 36 18.70 -6.72 -3.84
N VAL A 37 17.79 -7.67 -3.65
CA VAL A 37 17.70 -8.88 -4.48
C VAL A 37 17.08 -8.50 -5.81
N LEU A 38 17.68 -8.90 -6.93
CA LEU A 38 17.16 -8.59 -8.26
C LEU A 38 16.28 -9.74 -8.81
N ASP A 39 15.29 -9.40 -9.63
CA ASP A 39 14.50 -10.35 -10.40
C ASP A 39 15.23 -10.81 -11.69
N ALA A 40 14.61 -11.71 -12.44
CA ALA A 40 15.20 -12.24 -13.68
C ALA A 40 15.41 -11.19 -14.79
N LYS A 41 14.83 -9.99 -14.64
CA LYS A 41 14.99 -8.85 -15.56
C LYS A 41 15.99 -7.82 -15.03
N GLY A 42 16.58 -8.04 -13.84
CA GLY A 42 17.53 -7.13 -13.21
C GLY A 42 16.88 -5.99 -12.43
N ASN A 43 15.57 -6.00 -12.21
CA ASN A 43 14.91 -5.01 -11.36
C ASN A 43 14.93 -5.45 -9.90
N GLU A 44 14.85 -4.52 -8.96
CA GLU A 44 14.70 -4.87 -7.55
C GLU A 44 13.45 -5.74 -7.34
N ARG A 45 13.63 -6.87 -6.67
CA ARG A 45 12.55 -7.76 -6.32
C ARG A 45 11.73 -7.13 -5.20
N VAL A 46 10.44 -7.03 -5.47
CA VAL A 46 9.46 -6.47 -4.56
C VAL A 46 8.43 -7.56 -4.25
N GLU A 47 8.09 -7.73 -2.98
CA GLU A 47 7.06 -8.69 -2.58
C GLU A 47 5.71 -8.03 -2.29
N LYS A 48 4.64 -8.75 -2.62
CA LYS A 48 3.28 -8.33 -2.30
C LYS A 48 3.07 -8.48 -0.81
N GLN A 49 2.64 -7.40 -0.16
CA GLN A 49 2.18 -7.42 1.22
C GLN A 49 0.65 -7.34 1.24
N LEU A 50 0.02 -8.14 2.10
CA LEU A 50 -1.39 -7.99 2.41
C LEU A 50 -1.52 -7.00 3.57
N ILE A 51 -2.42 -6.04 3.44
CA ILE A 51 -2.65 -4.99 4.44
C ILE A 51 -4.06 -5.15 4.98
N ASN A 52 -4.22 -5.09 6.31
CA ASN A 52 -5.53 -5.11 6.94
C ASN A 52 -6.15 -3.71 6.89
N THR A 53 -7.07 -3.49 5.96
CA THR A 53 -7.74 -2.18 5.81
C THR A 53 -8.69 -1.87 6.95
N LYS A 54 -9.18 -2.86 7.72
CA LYS A 54 -10.04 -2.60 8.88
C LYS A 54 -9.25 -1.94 10.02
N GLU A 55 -8.07 -2.47 10.31
CA GLU A 55 -7.16 -1.87 11.31
C GLU A 55 -6.65 -0.49 10.88
N LEU A 56 -6.53 -0.27 9.58
CA LEU A 56 -6.09 1.01 9.03
C LEU A 56 -7.13 2.13 9.20
N LEU A 57 -8.42 1.80 9.11
CA LEU A 57 -9.50 2.78 9.10
C LEU A 57 -9.98 3.16 10.52
N GLY A 58 -9.73 2.30 11.52
CA GLY A 58 -9.97 2.56 12.95
C GLY A 58 -11.37 2.21 13.41
#